data_AF-A0A6V8KQM3-F1
#
_entry.id   AF-A0A6V8KQM3-F1
#
_cell.length_a   1.000
_cell.length_b   1.000
_cell.length_c   1.000
_cell.angle_alpha   90.00
_cell.angle_beta   90.00
_cell.angle_gamma   90.00
#
_symmetry.space_group_name_H-M   'P 1'
#
loop_
_entity.id
_entity.type
_entity.pdbx_description
1 polymer ?
#
loop_
_entity_poly.entity_id
_entity_poly.type
_entity_poly.pdbx_seq_one_letter_code
_entity_poly.pdbx_strand_id
1 'polypeptide(L)'
;MILRPRGLDYRVQFPGPAGANAVEAALKLARKVTGRKLVVSFTNAFHGMTLGALAACGNARTRATAGVPLPHHLVLRYDGSGDDRAAEQQLAAVLSGSAGERPAAVIVETVQGEGGVNVASAAWLRRLAELCERHRVLLIVDDVQMGCGRTGPFFSFEEAGITPDVVALSKSIGGYGLPMALTLFKSDLDVWAPGSTTARSAGPTRRSSPRRRRWTSGPPGPWRSRPWPRASWSRSCWPGCAPATPSWARCTADAVWCGA
;
A
#
# COMPACT_ATOMS: atom_id res chain seq x y z
N MET A 1 1.60 -19.43 3.64
CA MET A 1 0.80 -18.41 2.91
C MET A 1 -0.08 -17.69 3.93
N ILE A 2 0.12 -16.39 4.16
CA ILE A 2 -0.46 -15.66 5.31
C ILE A 2 -1.96 -15.36 5.18
N LEU A 3 -2.45 -15.14 3.95
CA LEU A 3 -3.82 -14.67 3.68
C LEU A 3 -4.88 -15.77 3.76
N ARG A 4 -4.63 -16.93 3.14
CA ARG A 4 -5.59 -18.05 3.05
C ARG A 4 -6.12 -18.53 4.42
N PRO A 5 -5.27 -18.77 5.43
CA PRO A 5 -5.75 -19.19 6.76
C PRO A 5 -6.65 -18.16 7.45
N ARG A 6 -6.63 -16.90 6.99
CA ARG A 6 -7.42 -15.79 7.54
C ARG A 6 -8.67 -15.48 6.71
N GLY A 7 -8.94 -16.25 5.65
CA GLY A 7 -10.07 -15.98 4.75
C GLY A 7 -9.95 -14.67 3.96
N LEU A 8 -8.76 -14.07 3.87
CA LEU A 8 -8.55 -12.80 3.17
C LEU A 8 -8.32 -13.03 1.66
N ASP A 9 -9.31 -12.72 0.83
CA ASP A 9 -9.18 -12.72 -0.63
C ASP A 9 -8.59 -11.39 -1.14
N TYR A 10 -7.30 -11.20 -0.90
CA TYR A 10 -6.57 -10.00 -1.31
C TYR A 10 -5.65 -10.25 -2.50
N ARG A 11 -5.54 -9.22 -3.35
CA ARG A 11 -4.46 -9.06 -4.32
C ARG A 11 -3.27 -8.37 -3.66
N VAL A 12 -2.11 -8.54 -4.27
CA VAL A 12 -0.85 -7.98 -3.78
C VAL A 12 -0.27 -7.06 -4.86
N GLN A 13 0.00 -5.82 -4.49
CA GLN A 13 0.76 -4.87 -5.29
C GLN A 13 2.10 -4.58 -4.62
N PHE A 14 3.16 -4.48 -5.42
CA PHE A 14 4.49 -4.03 -5.03
C PHE A 14 4.67 -2.59 -5.51
N PRO A 15 4.47 -1.57 -4.66
CA PRO A 15 4.39 -0.17 -5.08
C PRO A 15 5.74 0.56 -5.07
N GLY A 16 6.79 -0.11 -4.61
CA GLY A 16 8.07 0.47 -4.20
C GLY A 16 8.45 -0.11 -2.83
N PRO A 17 9.71 0.05 -2.37
CA PRO A 17 10.20 -0.66 -1.20
C PRO A 17 9.89 0.05 0.13
N ALA A 18 9.33 1.27 0.11
CA ALA A 18 9.06 2.05 1.32
C ALA A 18 7.57 2.05 1.71
N GLY A 19 7.28 2.15 3.01
CA GLY A 19 5.91 2.24 3.54
C GLY A 19 5.10 3.39 2.92
N ALA A 20 5.73 4.55 2.70
CA ALA A 20 5.10 5.67 2.01
C ALA A 20 4.63 5.29 0.60
N ASN A 21 5.35 4.43 -0.13
CA ASN A 21 4.89 3.96 -1.44
C ASN A 21 3.64 3.08 -1.33
N ALA A 22 3.54 2.26 -0.28
CA ALA A 22 2.35 1.45 -0.03
C ALA A 22 1.13 2.29 0.32
N VAL A 23 1.32 3.33 1.13
CA VAL A 23 0.28 4.32 1.42
C VAL A 23 -0.14 5.07 0.15
N GLU A 24 0.81 5.60 -0.64
CA GLU A 24 0.50 6.29 -1.90
C GLU A 24 -0.32 5.40 -2.87
N ALA A 25 0.06 4.12 -3.00
CA ALA A 25 -0.69 3.17 -3.82
C ALA A 25 -2.11 2.93 -3.27
N ALA A 26 -2.27 2.81 -1.96
CA ALA A 26 -3.58 2.67 -1.31
C ALA A 26 -4.47 3.91 -1.54
N LEU A 27 -3.93 5.11 -1.35
CA LEU A 27 -4.63 6.37 -1.58
C LEU A 27 -5.07 6.52 -3.04
N LYS A 28 -4.18 6.21 -3.99
CA LYS A 28 -4.51 6.23 -5.42
C LYS A 28 -5.59 5.20 -5.77
N LEU A 29 -5.51 4.00 -5.21
CA LEU A 29 -6.51 2.95 -5.44
C LEU A 29 -7.89 3.40 -4.97
N ALA A 30 -7.98 3.92 -3.74
CA ALA A 30 -9.25 4.38 -3.18
C ALA A 30 -9.90 5.47 -4.01
N ARG A 31 -9.12 6.46 -4.45
CA ARG A 31 -9.61 7.54 -5.32
C ARG A 31 -10.07 7.01 -6.68
N LYS A 32 -9.34 6.04 -7.25
CA LYS A 32 -9.67 5.44 -8.55
C LYS A 32 -10.93 4.58 -8.51
N VAL A 33 -11.12 3.81 -7.44
CA VAL A 33 -12.30 2.95 -7.24
C VAL A 33 -13.55 3.79 -7.00
N THR A 34 -13.45 4.80 -6.13
CA THR A 34 -14.63 5.57 -5.69
C THR A 34 -14.95 6.78 -6.56
N GLY A 35 -13.98 7.29 -7.32
CA GLY A 35 -14.07 8.56 -8.04
C GLY A 35 -14.05 9.81 -7.14
N ARG A 36 -13.84 9.64 -5.83
CA ARG A 36 -13.82 10.72 -4.83
C ARG A 36 -12.39 11.13 -4.49
N LYS A 37 -12.19 12.34 -3.97
CA LYS A 37 -10.83 12.87 -3.71
C LYS A 37 -10.44 12.84 -2.25
N LEU A 38 -11.40 13.17 -1.37
CA LEU A 38 -11.17 13.34 0.06
C LEU A 38 -10.73 12.03 0.73
N VAL A 39 -9.69 12.09 1.56
CA VAL A 39 -9.29 11.01 2.46
C VAL A 39 -9.35 11.51 3.90
N VAL A 40 -9.92 10.70 4.78
CA VAL A 40 -9.96 10.97 6.23
C VAL A 40 -8.81 10.23 6.91
N SER A 41 -8.09 10.90 7.79
CA SER A 41 -7.10 10.31 8.69
C SER A 41 -7.29 10.84 10.11
N PHE A 42 -6.40 10.48 11.03
CA PHE A 42 -6.59 10.77 12.45
C PHE A 42 -5.48 11.61 13.06
N THR A 43 -5.80 12.34 14.15
CA THR A 43 -4.82 13.04 14.98
C THR A 43 -3.70 12.09 15.38
N ASN A 44 -2.47 12.60 15.46
CA ASN A 44 -1.25 11.85 15.79
C ASN A 44 -0.79 10.79 14.77
N ALA A 45 -1.52 10.60 13.66
CA ALA A 45 -1.16 9.59 12.67
C ALA A 45 0.17 9.89 11.95
N PHE A 46 0.88 8.84 11.52
CA PHE A 46 2.06 8.94 10.68
C PHE A 46 2.01 7.90 9.54
N HIS A 47 1.82 8.38 8.31
CA HIS A 47 1.68 7.52 7.13
C HIS A 47 2.82 7.65 6.12
N GLY A 48 3.77 8.56 6.35
CA GLY A 48 4.98 8.73 5.53
C GLY A 48 5.28 10.18 5.14
N MET A 49 6.34 10.34 4.34
CA MET A 49 6.93 11.66 4.01
C MET A 49 6.82 12.03 2.53
N THR A 50 6.18 11.21 1.68
CA THR A 50 5.81 11.62 0.32
C THR A 50 4.54 12.47 0.38
N LEU A 51 4.34 13.41 -0.53
CA LEU A 51 3.27 14.43 -0.39
C LEU A 51 1.86 13.87 -0.13
N GLY A 52 1.47 12.76 -0.77
CA GLY A 52 0.15 12.15 -0.55
C GLY A 52 0.04 11.45 0.80
N ALA A 53 1.06 10.68 1.19
CA ALA A 53 1.14 10.05 2.49
C ALA A 53 1.25 11.07 3.63
N LEU A 54 2.07 12.11 3.42
CA LEU A 54 2.29 13.23 4.34
C LEU A 54 1.00 14.00 4.60
N ALA A 55 0.16 14.19 3.58
CA ALA A 55 -1.15 14.82 3.73
C ALA A 55 -2.09 14.03 4.66
N ALA A 56 -1.89 12.72 4.80
CA ALA A 56 -2.64 11.90 5.74
C ALA A 56 -2.06 11.89 7.17
N CYS A 57 -0.84 12.38 7.41
CA CYS A 57 -0.28 12.46 8.76
C CYS A 57 -1.09 13.43 9.66
N GLY A 58 -1.23 13.11 10.94
CA GLY A 58 -2.02 13.92 11.88
C GLY A 58 -1.28 15.11 12.49
N ASN A 59 0.06 15.10 12.47
CA ASN A 59 0.89 16.13 13.09
C ASN A 59 1.10 17.35 12.16
N ALA A 60 0.74 18.54 12.62
CA ALA A 60 0.87 19.79 11.86
C ALA A 60 2.34 20.16 11.53
N ARG A 61 3.27 19.94 12.47
CA ARG A 61 4.71 20.17 12.25
C ARG A 61 5.25 19.23 11.18
N THR A 62 4.88 17.95 11.22
CA THR A 62 5.27 16.99 10.16
C THR A 62 4.73 17.44 8.81
N ARG A 63 3.43 17.78 8.72
CA ARG A 63 2.80 18.28 7.49
C ARG A 63 3.42 19.58 6.95
N ALA A 64 3.90 20.47 7.82
CA ALA A 64 4.54 21.71 7.41
C ALA A 64 5.82 21.50 6.59
N THR A 65 6.46 20.33 6.70
CA THR A 65 7.66 19.97 5.89
C THR A 65 7.39 19.87 4.39
N ALA A 66 6.12 19.81 3.96
CA ALA A 66 5.75 19.70 2.56
C ALA A 66 6.22 20.90 1.72
N GLY A 67 6.29 22.10 2.30
CA GLY A 67 6.56 23.35 1.57
C GLY A 67 5.49 23.72 0.53
N VAL A 68 4.41 22.94 0.42
CA VAL A 68 3.28 23.14 -0.50
C VAL A 68 1.96 22.77 0.18
N PRO A 69 0.82 23.28 -0.30
CA PRO A 69 -0.48 22.86 0.20
C PRO A 69 -0.72 21.34 0.04
N LEU A 70 -1.41 20.75 1.01
CA LEU A 70 -1.76 19.33 1.04
C LEU A 70 -3.31 19.18 0.97
N PRO A 71 -3.92 19.32 -0.24
CA PRO A 71 -5.37 19.33 -0.41
C PRO A 71 -5.97 17.92 -0.36
N HIS A 72 -7.29 17.84 -0.17
CA HIS A 72 -8.08 16.59 -0.19
C HIS A 72 -7.78 15.60 0.95
N HIS A 73 -7.41 16.13 2.12
CA HIS A 73 -7.25 15.35 3.35
C HIS A 73 -7.95 16.06 4.52
N LEU A 74 -8.66 15.29 5.35
CA LEU A 74 -9.30 15.75 6.58
C LEU A 74 -8.80 14.93 7.76
N VAL A 75 -8.32 15.61 8.79
CA VAL A 75 -7.85 14.96 10.03
C VAL A 75 -8.96 15.03 11.07
N LEU A 76 -9.39 13.87 11.56
CA LEU A 76 -10.37 13.71 12.64
C LEU A 76 -9.68 13.24 13.93
N ARG A 77 -10.41 13.25 15.04
CA ARG A 77 -9.89 12.77 16.33
C ARG A 77 -9.75 11.25 16.35
N TYR A 78 -8.61 10.76 16.84
CA TYR A 78 -8.37 9.34 17.07
C TYR A 78 -9.12 8.84 18.32
N ASP A 79 -9.21 7.52 18.47
CA ASP A 79 -9.85 6.89 19.65
C ASP A 79 -9.19 7.36 20.96
N GLY A 80 -10.00 7.61 21.99
CA GLY A 80 -9.56 8.04 23.32
C GLY A 80 -8.93 9.44 23.40
N SER A 81 -9.08 10.29 22.38
CA SER A 81 -8.45 11.63 22.31
C SER A 81 -9.35 12.79 22.78
N GLY A 82 -10.39 12.53 23.58
CA GLY A 82 -11.21 13.55 24.23
C GLY A 82 -12.70 13.19 24.32
N ASP A 83 -13.58 14.11 23.92
CA ASP A 83 -15.03 13.86 23.85
C ASP A 83 -15.35 12.90 22.68
N ASP A 84 -15.40 11.61 23.01
CA ASP A 84 -15.63 10.52 22.06
C ASP A 84 -16.99 10.64 21.35
N ARG A 85 -18.02 11.15 22.04
CA ARG A 85 -19.37 11.28 21.45
C ARG A 85 -19.39 12.32 20.33
N ALA A 86 -18.76 13.47 20.56
CA ALA A 86 -18.66 14.51 19.53
C ALA A 86 -17.80 14.04 18.35
N ALA A 87 -16.70 13.33 18.62
CA ALA A 87 -15.83 12.77 17.59
C ALA A 87 -16.55 11.74 16.72
N GLU A 88 -17.32 10.84 17.32
CA GLU A 88 -18.14 9.85 16.60
C GLU A 88 -19.22 10.50 15.73
N GLN A 89 -19.91 11.52 16.24
CA GLN A 89 -20.92 12.26 15.47
C GLN A 89 -20.30 12.96 14.27
N GLN A 90 -19.14 13.60 14.46
CA GLN A 90 -18.40 14.24 13.39
C GLN A 90 -17.93 13.22 12.33
N LEU A 91 -17.40 12.08 12.77
CA LEU A 91 -17.02 10.99 11.87
C LEU A 91 -18.22 10.51 11.04
N ALA A 92 -19.36 10.22 11.68
CA ALA A 92 -20.56 9.79 10.98
C ALA A 92 -21.09 10.85 9.98
N ALA A 93 -21.06 12.13 10.35
CA ALA A 93 -21.46 13.23 9.47
C ALA A 93 -20.55 13.36 8.24
N VAL A 94 -19.24 13.23 8.42
CA VAL A 94 -18.26 13.25 7.32
C VAL A 94 -18.44 12.03 6.40
N LEU A 95 -18.53 10.82 6.97
CA LEU A 95 -18.62 9.59 6.17
C LEU A 95 -19.95 9.48 5.42
N SER A 96 -21.06 9.97 5.98
CA SER A 96 -22.33 10.05 5.26
C SER A 96 -22.32 11.08 4.13
N GLY A 97 -21.44 12.08 4.19
CA GLY A 97 -21.40 13.23 3.29
C GLY A 97 -22.34 14.36 3.72
N SER A 98 -22.92 14.32 4.92
CA SER A 98 -23.74 15.42 5.42
C SER A 98 -22.91 16.65 5.80
N ALA A 99 -21.60 16.47 6.05
CA ALA A 99 -20.65 17.52 6.37
C ALA A 99 -19.74 17.93 5.18
N GLY A 100 -20.06 17.51 3.95
CA GLY A 100 -19.29 17.88 2.75
C GLY A 100 -19.12 16.74 1.75
N GLU A 101 -18.04 16.79 0.95
CA GLU A 101 -17.71 15.72 0.01
C GLU A 101 -17.54 14.40 0.76
N ARG A 102 -18.22 13.35 0.31
CA ARG A 102 -18.03 12.02 0.88
C ARG A 102 -16.58 11.54 0.62
N PRO A 103 -15.88 10.97 1.61
CA PRO A 103 -14.52 10.49 1.39
C PRO A 103 -14.45 9.29 0.42
N ALA A 104 -13.29 9.17 -0.24
CA ALA A 104 -12.86 7.97 -0.92
C ALA A 104 -12.50 6.87 0.08
N ALA A 105 -11.78 7.25 1.14
CA ALA A 105 -11.31 6.33 2.16
C ALA A 105 -11.14 6.99 3.53
N VAL A 106 -11.11 6.14 4.55
CA VAL A 106 -10.49 6.42 5.84
C VAL A 106 -9.18 5.63 5.91
N ILE A 107 -8.10 6.25 6.36
CA ILE A 107 -6.83 5.58 6.68
C ILE A 107 -6.56 5.62 8.18
N VAL A 108 -6.18 4.49 8.76
CA VAL A 108 -5.99 4.34 10.20
C VAL A 108 -4.83 3.40 10.54
N GLU A 109 -4.08 3.73 11.58
CA GLU A 109 -3.23 2.79 12.31
C GLU A 109 -4.04 2.23 13.49
N THR A 110 -4.12 0.91 13.66
CA THR A 110 -4.81 0.29 14.82
C THR A 110 -4.08 0.59 16.14
N VAL A 111 -2.76 0.76 16.06
CA VAL A 111 -1.90 1.32 17.11
C VAL A 111 -1.00 2.35 16.45
N GLN A 112 -1.04 3.61 16.89
CA GLN A 112 -0.19 4.67 16.36
C GLN A 112 1.17 4.63 17.04
N GLY A 113 2.24 4.25 16.34
CA GLY A 113 3.57 4.17 16.97
C GLY A 113 4.23 5.54 17.10
N GLU A 114 4.49 6.21 15.98
CA GLU A 114 5.11 7.56 15.98
C GLU A 114 4.23 8.62 16.66
N GLY A 115 2.92 8.36 16.75
CA GLY A 115 1.94 9.21 17.42
C GLY A 115 1.94 9.13 18.95
N GLY A 116 2.78 8.28 19.56
CA GLY A 116 2.88 8.13 21.02
C GLY A 116 2.37 6.80 21.57
N VAL A 117 2.31 5.74 20.76
CA VAL A 117 1.80 4.41 21.16
C VAL A 117 0.33 4.47 21.63
N ASN A 118 -0.51 5.12 20.82
CA ASN A 118 -1.95 5.19 21.09
C ASN A 118 -2.63 3.93 20.54
N VAL A 119 -3.31 3.16 21.38
CA VAL A 119 -4.00 1.92 21.01
C VAL A 119 -5.48 2.20 20.78
N ALA A 120 -5.99 1.99 19.56
CA ALA A 120 -7.42 2.02 19.33
C ALA A 120 -8.10 0.80 19.97
N SER A 121 -9.24 1.02 20.61
CA SER A 121 -10.09 -0.03 21.11
C SER A 121 -10.69 -0.85 19.96
N ALA A 122 -10.83 -2.17 20.18
CA ALA A 122 -11.50 -3.06 19.23
C ALA A 122 -12.95 -2.64 18.96
N ALA A 123 -13.62 -2.02 19.94
CA ALA A 123 -14.97 -1.49 19.77
C ALA A 123 -14.99 -0.33 18.75
N TRP A 124 -14.08 0.63 18.90
CA TRP A 124 -13.97 1.76 17.98
C TRP A 124 -13.58 1.34 16.57
N LEU A 125 -12.62 0.41 16.43
CA LEU A 125 -12.22 -0.13 15.12
C LEU A 125 -13.38 -0.84 14.40
N ARG A 126 -14.17 -1.65 15.11
CA ARG A 126 -15.39 -2.26 14.55
C ARG A 126 -16.39 -1.20 14.13
N ARG A 127 -16.62 -0.19 14.96
CA ARG A 127 -17.54 0.90 14.64
C ARG A 127 -17.10 1.70 13.42
N LEU A 128 -15.81 1.98 13.29
CA LEU A 128 -15.22 2.64 12.14
C LEU A 128 -15.41 1.80 10.86
N ALA A 129 -15.15 0.49 10.93
CA ALA A 129 -15.33 -0.42 9.81
C ALA A 129 -16.80 -0.47 9.35
N GLU A 130 -17.74 -0.59 10.29
CA GLU A 130 -19.17 -0.55 9.97
C GLU A 130 -19.59 0.77 9.32
N LEU A 131 -19.09 1.92 9.81
CA LEU A 131 -19.38 3.22 9.22
C LEU A 131 -18.85 3.33 7.78
N CYS A 132 -17.63 2.85 7.55
CA CYS A 132 -17.02 2.81 6.23
C CYS A 132 -17.87 1.98 5.25
N GLU A 133 -18.26 0.77 5.67
CA GLU A 133 -19.11 -0.12 4.88
C GLU A 133 -20.47 0.51 4.57
N ARG A 134 -21.19 1.01 5.59
CA ARG A 134 -22.52 1.64 5.43
C ARG A 134 -22.51 2.78 4.42
N HIS A 135 -21.44 3.56 4.37
CA HIS A 135 -21.37 4.75 3.51
C HIS A 135 -20.58 4.55 2.21
N ARG A 136 -20.11 3.33 1.95
CA ARG A 136 -19.25 2.99 0.79
C ARG A 136 -18.01 3.88 0.76
N VAL A 137 -17.34 4.00 1.89
CA VAL A 137 -16.03 4.64 2.05
C VAL A 137 -15.05 3.51 2.32
N LEU A 138 -13.91 3.46 1.62
CA LEU A 138 -12.98 2.35 1.80
C LEU A 138 -12.23 2.49 3.13
N LEU A 139 -12.05 1.37 3.85
CA LEU A 139 -11.20 1.31 5.03
C LEU A 139 -9.79 0.87 4.64
N ILE A 140 -8.81 1.75 4.88
CA ILE A 140 -7.38 1.48 4.72
C ILE A 140 -6.77 1.30 6.11
N VAL A 141 -6.18 0.13 6.38
CA VAL A 141 -5.32 -0.03 7.57
C VAL A 141 -3.87 0.14 7.18
N ASP A 142 -3.22 1.13 7.77
CA ASP A 142 -1.77 1.29 7.70
C ASP A 142 -1.12 0.38 8.73
N ASP A 143 -0.69 -0.79 8.27
CA ASP A 143 -0.06 -1.83 9.07
C ASP A 143 1.46 -1.87 8.83
N VAL A 144 2.04 -0.77 8.34
CA VAL A 144 3.47 -0.64 8.05
C VAL A 144 4.31 -0.90 9.30
N GLN A 145 3.87 -0.45 10.48
CA GLN A 145 4.58 -0.66 11.75
C GLN A 145 3.99 -1.77 12.62
N MET A 146 2.66 -1.90 12.62
CA MET A 146 1.94 -2.76 13.57
C MET A 146 1.60 -4.15 13.02
N GLY A 147 1.81 -4.36 11.73
CA GLY A 147 1.69 -5.67 11.11
C GLY A 147 2.89 -6.55 11.40
N CYS A 148 2.97 -7.66 10.66
CA CYS A 148 4.02 -8.66 10.75
C CYS A 148 4.27 -9.19 12.18
N GLY A 149 3.22 -9.36 12.99
CA GLY A 149 3.35 -9.94 14.33
C GLY A 149 3.62 -8.93 15.45
N ARG A 150 3.76 -7.63 15.17
CA ARG A 150 4.15 -6.63 16.18
C ARG A 150 3.17 -6.53 17.35
N THR A 151 1.89 -6.77 17.09
CA THR A 151 0.78 -6.72 18.06
C THR A 151 0.36 -8.12 18.54
N GLY A 152 1.11 -9.17 18.18
CA GLY A 152 0.78 -10.57 18.45
C GLY A 152 0.34 -11.30 17.17
N PRO A 153 -0.86 -11.03 16.63
CA PRO A 153 -1.29 -11.56 15.33
C PRO A 153 -0.48 -10.99 14.15
N PHE A 154 -0.59 -11.60 12.96
CA PHE A 154 0.16 -11.12 11.80
C PHE A 154 -0.27 -9.72 11.40
N PHE A 155 -1.58 -9.47 11.33
CA PHE A 155 -2.14 -8.15 11.10
C PHE A 155 -2.70 -7.60 12.41
N SER A 156 -2.48 -6.31 12.64
CA SER A 156 -2.91 -5.67 13.88
C SER A 156 -4.42 -5.54 14.05
N PHE A 157 -5.18 -5.67 12.96
CA PHE A 157 -6.64 -5.58 12.98
C PHE A 157 -7.33 -6.91 13.31
N GLU A 158 -6.58 -8.02 13.43
CA GLU A 158 -7.16 -9.36 13.66
C GLU A 158 -7.95 -9.43 14.98
N GLU A 159 -7.45 -8.80 16.05
CA GLU A 159 -8.12 -8.80 17.36
C GLU A 159 -9.47 -8.05 17.33
N ALA A 160 -9.57 -7.01 16.50
CA ALA A 160 -10.83 -6.28 16.30
C ALA A 160 -11.83 -7.07 15.43
N GLY A 161 -11.41 -8.14 14.76
CA GLY A 161 -12.28 -8.95 13.89
C GLY A 161 -12.76 -8.22 12.64
N ILE A 162 -12.11 -7.14 12.24
CA ILE A 162 -12.47 -6.35 11.05
C ILE A 162 -11.73 -6.86 9.80
N THR A 163 -12.29 -6.59 8.61
CA THR A 163 -11.65 -6.90 7.33
C THR A 163 -11.53 -5.62 6.48
N PRO A 164 -10.37 -4.93 6.52
CA PRO A 164 -10.15 -3.69 5.75
C PRO A 164 -10.29 -3.89 4.25
N ASP A 165 -10.54 -2.82 3.50
CA ASP A 165 -10.56 -2.89 2.03
C ASP A 165 -9.14 -2.91 1.45
N VAL A 166 -8.22 -2.21 2.11
CA VAL A 166 -6.82 -2.08 1.73
C VAL A 166 -5.94 -2.16 2.98
N VAL A 167 -4.77 -2.79 2.88
CA VAL A 167 -3.77 -2.89 3.95
C VAL A 167 -2.41 -2.49 3.39
N ALA A 168 -1.76 -1.51 4.02
CA ALA A 168 -0.37 -1.14 3.71
C ALA A 168 0.59 -1.91 4.63
N LEU A 169 1.65 -2.49 4.07
CA LEU A 169 2.71 -3.20 4.81
C LEU A 169 4.08 -2.71 4.33
N SER A 170 5.04 -2.62 5.24
CA SER A 170 6.46 -2.43 4.93
C SER A 170 7.30 -2.88 6.13
N LYS A 171 8.39 -2.17 6.47
CA LYS A 171 9.28 -2.46 7.60
C LYS A 171 9.63 -3.96 7.69
N SER A 172 9.07 -4.66 8.67
CA SER A 172 9.39 -6.06 8.95
C SER A 172 8.92 -7.06 7.88
N ILE A 173 8.13 -6.64 6.88
CA ILE A 173 7.70 -7.53 5.79
C ILE A 173 8.86 -8.08 4.97
N GLY A 174 9.98 -7.34 4.90
CA GLY A 174 11.22 -7.80 4.26
C GLY A 174 11.95 -8.90 5.04
N GLY A 175 11.51 -9.21 6.26
CA GLY A 175 12.13 -10.18 7.17
C GLY A 175 13.49 -9.70 7.65
N TYR A 176 14.53 -10.00 6.87
CA TYR A 176 15.95 -9.68 7.15
C TYR A 176 16.33 -8.21 6.90
N GLY A 177 15.39 -7.28 7.09
CA GLY A 177 15.61 -5.85 6.86
C GLY A 177 15.72 -5.43 5.39
N LEU A 178 15.39 -6.32 4.45
CA LEU A 178 15.36 -5.97 3.02
C LEU A 178 14.26 -4.92 2.75
N PRO A 179 14.56 -3.81 2.04
CA PRO A 179 13.56 -2.82 1.70
C PRO A 179 12.42 -3.43 0.88
N MET A 180 11.22 -3.48 1.48
CA MET A 180 10.04 -4.05 0.86
C MET A 180 8.78 -3.36 1.40
N ALA A 181 7.82 -3.14 0.52
CA ALA A 181 6.47 -2.74 0.89
C ALA A 181 5.45 -3.46 0.02
N LEU A 182 4.27 -3.70 0.57
CA LEU A 182 3.13 -4.33 -0.09
C LEU A 182 1.89 -3.47 0.14
N THR A 183 1.09 -3.31 -0.90
CA THR A 183 -0.30 -2.86 -0.76
C THR A 183 -1.18 -4.06 -1.04
N LEU A 184 -1.86 -4.56 -0.01
CA LEU A 184 -2.87 -5.61 -0.13
C LEU A 184 -4.23 -4.97 -0.30
N PHE A 185 -5.12 -5.54 -1.11
CA PHE A 185 -6.47 -5.02 -1.29
C PHE A 185 -7.44 -6.11 -1.73
N LYS A 186 -8.72 -5.97 -1.39
CA LYS A 186 -9.78 -6.91 -1.81
C LYS A 186 -9.78 -7.12 -3.32
N SER A 187 -10.03 -8.35 -3.76
CA SER A 187 -9.84 -8.77 -5.15
C SER A 187 -10.73 -8.07 -6.17
N ASP A 188 -11.90 -7.61 -5.74
CA ASP A 188 -12.87 -6.82 -6.51
C ASP A 188 -12.43 -5.35 -6.71
N LEU A 189 -11.44 -4.87 -5.96
CA LEU A 189 -10.87 -3.53 -6.11
C LEU A 189 -9.78 -3.44 -7.19
N ASP A 190 -9.41 -4.54 -7.88
CA ASP A 190 -8.38 -4.53 -8.92
C ASP A 190 -8.82 -3.81 -10.22
N VAL A 191 -8.85 -2.48 -10.17
CA VAL A 191 -9.22 -1.57 -11.27
C VAL A 191 -8.00 -1.00 -12.00
N TRP A 192 -6.79 -1.50 -11.72
CA TRP A 192 -5.57 -0.98 -12.32
C TRP A 192 -5.49 -1.32 -13.82
N ALA A 193 -5.26 -0.30 -14.64
CA ALA A 193 -4.85 -0.51 -16.02
C ALA A 193 -3.35 -0.89 -16.06
N PRO A 194 -2.90 -1.70 -17.04
CA PRO A 194 -1.48 -2.01 -17.19
C PRO A 194 -0.63 -0.72 -17.21
N GLY A 195 0.40 -0.66 -16.36
CA GLY A 195 1.31 0.49 -16.26
C GLY A 195 0.76 1.73 -15.53
N SER A 196 -0.46 1.71 -15.01
CA SER A 196 -1.05 2.89 -14.33
C SER A 196 -0.44 3.23 -12.96
N THR A 197 0.28 2.29 -12.36
CA THR A 197 1.17 2.52 -11.21
C THR A 197 2.46 1.76 -11.47
N THR A 198 3.59 2.46 -11.42
CA THR A 198 4.91 1.89 -11.68
C THR A 198 5.85 2.21 -10.52
N ALA A 199 6.73 1.26 -10.21
CA ALA A 199 7.93 1.52 -9.45
C ALA A 199 9.06 0.69 -10.06
N ARG A 200 10.24 1.28 -10.22
CA ARG A 200 11.38 0.66 -10.89
C ARG A 200 11.86 -0.61 -10.18
N SER A 201 11.74 -0.63 -8.85
CA SER A 201 12.07 -1.76 -7.99
C SER A 201 10.85 -2.60 -7.60
N ALA A 202 9.70 -2.41 -8.23
CA ALA A 202 8.55 -3.27 -7.99
C ALA A 202 8.87 -4.72 -8.36
N GLY A 203 8.62 -5.65 -7.44
CA GLY A 203 8.56 -7.08 -7.76
C GLY A 203 7.43 -7.37 -8.76
N PRO A 204 7.42 -8.53 -9.42
CA PRO A 204 6.41 -8.86 -10.43
C PRO A 204 5.01 -8.85 -9.81
N THR A 205 4.15 -7.93 -10.26
CA THR A 205 2.72 -7.93 -9.95
C THR A 205 2.07 -9.16 -10.60
N ARG A 206 1.83 -10.19 -9.79
CA ARG A 206 1.27 -11.46 -10.29
C ARG A 206 -0.23 -11.34 -10.45
N ARG A 207 -0.68 -10.93 -11.64
CA ARG A 207 -2.10 -11.02 -12.02
C ARG A 207 -2.43 -12.49 -12.32
N SER A 208 -3.42 -13.08 -11.64
CA SER A 208 -4.01 -14.33 -12.13
C SER A 208 -4.86 -13.99 -13.36
N SER A 209 -4.31 -14.18 -14.56
CA SER A 209 -5.00 -13.86 -15.80
C SER A 209 -6.28 -14.71 -15.97
N PRO A 210 -7.44 -14.13 -16.31
CA PRO A 210 -8.48 -14.85 -17.02
C PRO A 210 -8.17 -14.81 -18.53
N ARG A 211 -7.88 -15.99 -19.10
CA ARG A 211 -7.82 -16.34 -20.54
C ARG A 211 -6.90 -15.50 -21.45
N ARG A 212 -5.84 -16.17 -21.95
CA ARG A 212 -5.06 -15.77 -23.13
C ARG A 212 -5.98 -15.48 -24.31
N ARG A 213 -6.11 -14.22 -24.73
CA ARG A 213 -6.45 -13.92 -26.13
C ARG A 213 -5.17 -14.03 -26.94
N ARG A 214 -5.09 -15.10 -27.72
CA ARG A 214 -4.08 -15.35 -28.73
C ARG A 214 -4.32 -14.31 -29.84
N TRP A 215 -3.38 -13.39 -30.05
CA TRP A 215 -3.41 -12.53 -31.24
C TRP A 215 -3.14 -13.41 -32.46
N THR A 216 -4.15 -13.58 -33.32
CA THR A 216 -3.99 -14.13 -34.66
C THR A 216 -4.17 -13.00 -35.65
N SER A 217 -3.07 -12.50 -36.22
CA SER A 217 -3.10 -11.58 -37.36
C SER A 217 -2.86 -12.37 -38.65
N GLY A 218 -3.89 -12.49 -39.48
CA GLY A 218 -3.77 -12.87 -40.90
C GLY A 218 -3.65 -11.61 -41.81
N PRO A 219 -3.06 -11.72 -43.02
CA PRO A 219 -2.59 -10.59 -43.84
C PRO A 219 -3.59 -10.23 -44.97
N PRO A 220 -3.29 -9.41 -46.02
CA PRO A 220 -2.24 -8.38 -46.26
C PRO A 220 -2.80 -7.06 -46.89
N GLY A 221 -1.93 -6.07 -47.13
CA GLY A 221 -2.14 -5.02 -48.16
C GLY A 221 -0.89 -4.13 -48.36
N PRO A 222 -0.49 -3.73 -49.59
CA PRO A 222 0.93 -3.50 -49.92
C PRO A 222 1.26 -2.04 -50.24
N TRP A 223 2.25 -1.42 -49.59
CA TRP A 223 2.82 -0.14 -50.08
C TRP A 223 4.34 -0.03 -49.86
N ARG A 224 5.03 -0.17 -50.99
CA ARG A 224 6.24 0.50 -51.50
C ARG A 224 7.52 0.60 -50.64
N SER A 225 8.53 -0.07 -51.21
CA SER A 225 9.97 -0.07 -51.00
C SER A 225 10.66 1.29 -50.81
N ARG A 226 11.48 1.39 -49.75
CA ARG A 226 12.84 1.96 -49.78
C ARG A 226 13.74 1.19 -48.78
N PRO A 227 15.02 0.94 -49.09
CA PRO A 227 15.82 -0.04 -48.36
C PRO A 227 16.49 0.58 -47.12
N TRP A 228 16.41 -0.13 -45.98
CA TRP A 228 17.30 0.09 -44.83
C TRP A 228 18.54 -0.81 -44.95
N PRO A 229 19.73 -0.35 -44.52
CA PRO A 229 20.97 -1.10 -44.66
C PRO A 229 20.98 -2.36 -43.78
N ARG A 230 21.42 -3.47 -44.37
CA ARG A 230 21.62 -4.75 -43.68
C ARG A 230 22.85 -4.66 -42.79
N ALA A 231 22.68 -4.82 -41.48
CA ALA A 231 23.76 -5.25 -40.60
C ALA A 231 23.66 -6.77 -40.44
N SER A 232 24.64 -7.47 -41.02
CA SER A 232 24.86 -8.91 -40.91
C SER A 232 25.40 -9.27 -39.53
N TRP A 233 24.86 -10.32 -38.95
CA TRP A 233 25.43 -11.01 -37.80
C TRP A 233 26.64 -11.85 -38.24
N SER A 234 27.75 -11.73 -37.53
CA SER A 234 28.82 -12.74 -37.54
C SER A 234 29.02 -13.27 -36.13
N ARG A 235 28.76 -14.58 -35.96
CA ARG A 235 29.25 -15.38 -34.85
C ARG A 235 30.74 -15.65 -35.08
N SER A 236 31.56 -15.41 -34.08
CA SER A 236 32.83 -16.12 -33.91
C SER A 236 33.11 -16.33 -32.43
N CYS A 237 33.29 -17.60 -32.09
CA CYS A 237 33.69 -18.15 -30.80
C CYS A 237 35.06 -17.61 -30.37
N TRP A 238 35.39 -17.62 -29.07
CA TRP A 238 36.62 -18.24 -28.51
C TRP A 238 36.40 -18.49 -26.99
N PRO A 239 37.12 -19.44 -26.37
CA PRO A 239 36.68 -20.25 -25.24
C PRO A 239 37.36 -19.91 -23.91
N GLY A 240 36.83 -20.45 -22.81
CA GLY A 240 37.60 -20.69 -21.58
C GLY A 240 37.14 -19.93 -20.34
N CYS A 241 36.23 -20.53 -19.57
CA CYS A 241 36.33 -20.63 -18.10
C CYS A 241 35.23 -21.57 -17.59
N ALA A 242 35.64 -22.59 -16.85
CA ALA A 242 34.81 -23.69 -16.34
C ALA A 242 33.88 -23.27 -15.18
N PRO A 243 32.80 -24.02 -14.90
CA PRO A 243 31.92 -23.76 -13.77
C PRO A 243 32.50 -24.32 -12.47
N ALA A 244 32.55 -23.50 -11.41
CA ALA A 244 32.87 -23.96 -10.05
C ALA A 244 31.58 -24.15 -9.23
N THR A 245 31.55 -25.27 -8.50
CA THR A 245 30.50 -25.84 -7.64
C THR A 245 30.21 -25.04 -6.36
N PRO A 246 29.07 -25.28 -5.67
CA PRO A 246 28.70 -24.54 -4.46
C PRO A 246 29.31 -25.17 -3.20
N SER A 247 29.99 -24.38 -2.37
CA SER A 247 30.41 -24.79 -1.02
C SER A 247 29.76 -23.92 0.05
N TRP A 248 29.02 -24.58 0.94
CA TRP A 248 28.49 -24.03 2.18
C TRP A 248 29.63 -23.69 3.14
N ALA A 249 29.68 -22.47 3.64
CA ALA A 249 30.49 -22.10 4.79
C ALA A 249 29.71 -21.14 5.72
N ARG A 250 29.57 -21.65 6.95
CA ARG A 250 29.04 -21.09 8.20
C ARG A 250 29.19 -19.57 8.36
N CYS A 251 28.07 -18.90 8.67
CA CYS A 251 28.07 -17.61 9.34
C CYS A 251 28.46 -17.80 10.82
N THR A 252 29.52 -17.15 11.25
CA THR A 252 29.79 -16.83 12.65
C THR A 252 29.81 -15.31 12.77
N ALA A 253 28.93 -14.82 13.66
CA ALA A 253 29.00 -13.67 14.56
C ALA A 253 29.76 -12.37 14.17
N ASP A 254 29.12 -11.27 14.58
CA ASP A 254 29.68 -9.98 15.00
C ASP A 254 30.03 -8.91 13.94
N ALA A 255 29.12 -7.93 13.82
CA ALA A 255 29.43 -6.50 13.60
C ALA A 255 28.13 -5.70 13.86
N VAL A 256 27.93 -5.18 15.08
CA VAL A 256 28.28 -3.82 15.53
C VAL A 256 27.58 -2.72 14.73
N TRP A 257 26.74 -2.02 15.49
CA TRP A 257 25.97 -0.82 15.17
C TRP A 257 26.91 0.36 14.94
N CYS A 258 26.76 1.09 13.82
CA CYS A 258 27.28 2.45 13.68
C CYS A 258 26.29 3.27 12.85
N GLY A 259 25.68 4.26 13.51
CA GLY A 259 24.90 5.31 12.86
C GLY A 259 25.78 6.38 12.23
N ALA A 260 25.17 7.06 11.27
CA ALA A 260 25.35 8.47 10.94
C ALA A 260 24.05 8.95 10.27
#